data_AF-A0A7W0FHG9-F1
#
_entry.id   AF-A0A7W0FHG9-F1
#
_cell.length_a   1.000
_cell.length_b   1.000
_cell.length_c   1.000
_cell.angle_alpha   90.00
_cell.angle_beta   90.00
_cell.angle_gamma   90.00
#
_symmetry.space_group_name_H-M   'P 1'
#
loop_
_entity.id
_entity.type
_entity.pdbx_description
1 polymer ?
#
loop_
_entity_poly.entity_id
_entity_poly.type
_entity_poly.pdbx_seq_one_letter_code
_entity_poly.pdbx_strand_id
1 'polypeptide(L)'
;MDSTKTSDLLSRISIGMEPSRTPLDLEDPSDYVNYLDGLIYYSPEDDEANEREEIIGAFRMVHIDANSATENGTSLFDVYDCDAETFEFFESFVNLDDEEFTNELIDFLESEFVFSGNNVLIIDRIGIRPEYRGNNLGLIVLRNLIQRFSKGVSVVAIKPAPFTFASSHIKQNYIDWQRSETKKDSIEAIKLGKYYQKLGFNKINKSAYLVLGTAKKLPIIPQAVY
;
A
#
# COMPACT_ATOMS: atom_id res chain seq x y z
N MET A 1 -14.33 4.56 29.01
CA MET A 1 -13.03 5.26 28.92
C MET A 1 -12.55 5.13 27.49
N ASP A 2 -12.00 6.13 26.83
CA ASP A 2 -12.54 7.47 26.60
C ASP A 2 -12.28 7.71 25.11
N SER A 3 -13.34 7.69 24.27
CA SER A 3 -13.24 7.87 22.81
C SER A 3 -12.48 9.15 22.43
N THR A 4 -12.42 10.09 23.38
CA THR A 4 -11.69 11.35 23.34
C THR A 4 -10.18 11.13 23.19
N LYS A 5 -9.56 10.18 23.92
CA LYS A 5 -8.09 9.94 23.87
C LYS A 5 -7.61 9.36 22.53
N THR A 6 -8.41 8.51 21.91
CA THR A 6 -8.04 7.90 20.62
C THR A 6 -8.35 8.80 19.44
N SER A 7 -9.42 9.61 19.52
CA SER A 7 -9.68 10.70 18.57
C SER A 7 -8.54 11.71 18.55
N ASP A 8 -8.03 12.03 19.74
CA ASP A 8 -6.92 12.95 19.96
C ASP A 8 -5.58 12.42 19.41
N LEU A 9 -5.29 11.12 19.55
CA LEU A 9 -4.13 10.50 18.89
C LEU A 9 -4.18 10.64 17.36
N LEU A 10 -5.35 10.54 16.73
CA LEU A 10 -5.47 10.61 15.28
C LEU A 10 -5.39 12.03 14.71
N SER A 11 -5.86 13.05 15.44
CA SER A 11 -5.66 14.45 15.03
C SER A 11 -4.18 14.85 14.97
N ARG A 12 -3.32 14.03 15.59
CA ARG A 12 -1.88 14.23 15.68
C ARG A 12 -1.09 13.44 14.65
N ILE A 13 -1.73 12.57 13.87
CA ILE A 13 -1.05 11.78 12.84
C ILE A 13 -1.23 12.43 11.49
N SER A 14 -0.11 12.78 10.86
CA SER A 14 -0.08 13.29 9.50
C SER A 14 0.77 12.39 8.61
N ILE A 15 0.57 12.51 7.30
CA ILE A 15 1.38 11.82 6.29
C ILE A 15 2.06 12.89 5.43
N GLY A 16 3.38 12.84 5.34
CA GLY A 16 4.15 13.61 4.37
C GLY A 16 4.62 12.71 3.23
N MET A 17 4.56 13.21 2.00
CA MET A 17 5.03 12.50 0.81
C MET A 17 6.00 13.40 0.07
N GLU A 18 7.04 12.80 -0.52
CA GLU A 18 7.88 13.53 -1.45
C GLU A 18 7.15 13.72 -2.78
N PRO A 19 7.37 14.84 -3.49
CA PRO A 19 6.77 15.05 -4.80
C PRO A 19 7.24 13.94 -5.76
N SER A 20 6.28 13.21 -6.33
CA SER A 20 6.56 12.28 -7.42
C SER A 20 6.92 13.08 -8.67
N ARG A 21 7.98 12.67 -9.38
CA ARG A 21 8.29 13.20 -10.70
C ARG A 21 7.53 12.37 -11.72
N THR A 22 6.62 13.00 -12.44
CA THR A 22 5.93 12.36 -13.56
C THR A 22 6.69 12.69 -14.84
N PRO A 23 7.14 11.67 -15.60
CA PRO A 23 7.74 11.88 -16.91
C PRO A 23 6.73 12.54 -17.86
N LEU A 24 7.22 13.41 -18.76
CA LEU A 24 6.38 14.10 -19.75
C LEU A 24 6.35 13.38 -21.09
N ASP A 25 7.30 12.48 -21.29
CA ASP A 25 7.43 11.64 -22.45
C ASP A 25 7.17 10.21 -21.98
N LEU A 26 6.28 9.48 -22.64
CA LEU A 26 5.81 8.15 -22.22
C LEU A 26 6.38 7.07 -23.15
N GLU A 27 7.68 7.17 -23.46
CA GLU A 27 8.38 6.25 -24.36
C GLU A 27 8.93 5.03 -23.62
N ASP A 28 9.20 5.13 -22.32
CA ASP A 28 9.75 4.05 -21.51
C ASP A 28 8.63 3.34 -20.73
N PRO A 29 8.56 1.99 -20.72
CA PRO A 29 7.57 1.26 -19.91
C PRO A 29 7.55 1.66 -18.43
N SER A 30 8.71 2.06 -17.88
CA SER A 30 8.81 2.53 -16.49
C SER A 30 8.09 3.85 -16.22
N ASP A 31 7.76 4.63 -17.26
CA ASP A 31 7.01 5.88 -17.12
C ASP A 31 5.58 5.65 -16.62
N TYR A 32 5.05 4.44 -16.80
CA TYR A 32 3.74 4.02 -16.30
C TYR A 32 3.78 3.46 -14.87
N VAL A 33 4.96 3.36 -14.25
CA VAL A 33 5.17 2.84 -12.89
C VAL A 33 5.57 3.97 -11.95
N ASN A 34 4.65 4.38 -11.08
CA ASN A 34 4.84 5.51 -10.19
C ASN A 34 5.07 5.03 -8.75
N TYR A 35 6.26 5.28 -8.21
CA TYR A 35 6.59 5.01 -6.81
C TYR A 35 6.27 6.21 -5.93
N LEU A 36 5.55 5.97 -4.84
CA LEU A 36 5.22 6.98 -3.83
C LEU A 36 5.73 6.51 -2.47
N ASP A 37 6.80 7.17 -2.02
CA ASP A 37 7.32 7.05 -0.67
C ASP A 37 6.72 8.12 0.25
N GLY A 38 6.42 7.73 1.49
CA GLY A 38 5.91 8.67 2.48
C GLY A 38 6.30 8.34 3.91
N LEU A 39 6.33 9.38 4.71
CA LEU A 39 6.61 9.36 6.14
C LEU A 39 5.32 9.57 6.92
N ILE A 40 5.21 8.88 8.06
CA ILE A 40 4.08 8.96 8.98
C ILE A 40 4.59 9.71 10.21
N TYR A 41 3.96 10.85 10.51
CA TYR A 41 4.36 11.73 11.61
C TYR A 41 3.38 11.65 12.77
N TYR A 42 3.87 11.96 13.96
CA TYR A 42 3.10 12.21 15.17
C TYR A 42 3.46 13.59 15.73
N SER A 43 2.45 14.40 16.02
CA SER A 43 2.60 15.72 16.66
C SER A 43 2.09 15.64 18.11
N PRO A 44 2.94 15.83 19.13
CA PRO A 44 2.49 15.90 20.53
C PRO A 44 1.61 17.14 20.79
N GLU A 45 0.91 17.17 21.94
CA GLU A 45 -0.06 18.22 22.31
C GLU A 45 0.58 19.50 22.86
N ASP A 46 1.88 19.51 23.18
CA ASP A 46 2.49 20.65 23.87
C ASP A 46 2.99 21.71 22.87
N ASP A 47 2.18 22.77 22.76
CA ASP A 47 2.44 24.09 22.16
C ASP A 47 3.64 24.86 22.79
N GLU A 48 4.65 24.17 23.35
CA GLU A 48 5.93 24.78 23.73
C GLU A 48 6.86 24.88 22.52
N ALA A 49 6.45 25.62 21.49
CA ALA A 49 7.26 26.23 20.40
C ALA A 49 8.39 25.41 19.71
N ASN A 50 8.61 24.12 20.01
CA ASN A 50 9.81 23.38 19.63
C ASN A 50 9.67 21.85 19.63
N GLU A 51 8.52 21.26 19.97
CA GLU A 51 8.34 19.82 19.75
C GLU A 51 8.18 19.55 18.26
N ARG A 52 9.26 19.04 17.65
CA ARG A 52 9.29 18.68 16.22
C ARG A 52 8.42 17.45 15.99
N GLU A 53 7.67 17.44 14.89
CA GLU A 53 6.96 16.24 14.43
C GLU A 53 7.89 15.00 14.48
N GLU A 54 7.45 13.95 15.18
CA GLU A 54 8.21 12.70 15.28
C GLU A 54 7.85 11.78 14.13
N ILE A 55 8.85 11.22 13.44
CA ILE A 55 8.64 10.17 12.46
C ILE A 55 8.33 8.84 13.19
N ILE A 56 7.10 8.37 13.04
CA ILE A 56 6.59 7.14 13.66
C ILE A 56 6.47 5.97 12.69
N GLY A 57 6.67 6.21 11.39
CA GLY A 57 6.66 5.16 10.38
C GLY A 57 6.88 5.68 8.97
N ALA A 58 6.76 4.77 8.02
CA ALA A 58 6.89 5.05 6.59
C ALA A 58 6.11 4.03 5.78
N PHE A 59 5.80 4.37 4.53
CA PHE A 59 5.23 3.45 3.55
C PHE A 59 5.80 3.71 2.15
N ARG A 60 5.69 2.71 1.28
CA ARG A 60 5.85 2.83 -0.17
C ARG A 60 4.64 2.22 -0.85
N MET A 61 4.14 2.92 -1.86
CA MET A 61 3.13 2.43 -2.79
C MET A 61 3.67 2.51 -4.21
N VAL A 62 3.16 1.63 -5.06
CA VAL A 62 3.43 1.62 -6.50
C VAL A 62 2.09 1.74 -7.21
N HIS A 63 1.90 2.78 -8.01
CA HIS A 63 0.75 2.95 -8.87
C HIS A 63 1.16 2.60 -10.30
N ILE A 64 0.49 1.61 -10.89
CA ILE A 64 0.70 1.17 -12.26
C ILE A 64 -0.46 1.67 -13.11
N ASP A 65 -0.15 2.54 -14.07
CA ASP A 65 -1.12 3.11 -15.02
C ASP A 65 -1.24 2.25 -16.28
N ALA A 66 -1.69 1.01 -16.09
CA ALA A 66 -1.84 0.02 -17.15
C ALA A 66 -2.79 0.50 -18.26
N ASN A 67 -3.85 1.23 -17.91
CA ASN A 67 -4.81 1.77 -18.87
C ASN A 67 -4.11 2.70 -19.87
N SER A 68 -3.32 3.67 -19.39
CA SER A 68 -2.59 4.57 -20.28
C SER A 68 -1.47 3.85 -21.03
N ALA A 69 -0.83 2.83 -20.46
CA ALA A 69 0.13 2.00 -21.19
C ALA A 69 -0.55 1.30 -22.39
N THR A 70 -1.66 0.64 -22.16
CA THR A 70 -2.45 -0.04 -23.21
C THR A 70 -2.96 0.94 -24.27
N GLU A 71 -3.48 2.11 -23.86
CA GLU A 71 -3.94 3.16 -24.79
C GLU A 71 -2.83 3.67 -25.72
N ASN A 72 -1.58 3.68 -25.25
CA ASN A 72 -0.40 4.08 -26.01
C ASN A 72 0.27 2.92 -26.76
N GLY A 73 -0.26 1.69 -26.66
CA GLY A 73 0.28 0.51 -27.31
C GLY A 73 1.56 -0.05 -26.66
N THR A 74 1.81 0.28 -25.40
CA THR A 74 2.92 -0.24 -24.59
C THR A 74 2.52 -1.58 -23.96
N SER A 75 3.38 -2.58 -24.05
CA SER A 75 3.16 -3.91 -23.46
C SER A 75 3.12 -3.82 -21.94
N LEU A 76 2.08 -4.38 -21.31
CA LEU A 76 2.02 -4.49 -19.86
C LEU A 76 3.09 -5.43 -19.32
N PHE A 77 3.51 -6.46 -20.06
CA PHE A 77 4.65 -7.29 -19.64
C PHE A 77 5.89 -6.42 -19.35
N ASP A 78 6.25 -5.53 -20.28
CA ASP A 78 7.41 -4.64 -20.11
C ASP A 78 7.19 -3.61 -18.98
N VAL A 79 5.97 -3.09 -18.82
CA VAL A 79 5.63 -2.16 -17.71
C VAL A 79 5.80 -2.84 -16.36
N TYR A 80 5.31 -4.08 -16.22
CA TYR A 80 5.42 -4.81 -14.96
C TYR A 80 6.82 -5.40 -14.73
N ASP A 81 7.65 -5.59 -15.76
CA ASP A 81 9.06 -6.02 -15.64
C ASP A 81 10.04 -4.87 -15.29
N CYS A 82 9.53 -3.76 -14.75
CA CYS A 82 10.37 -2.67 -14.24
C CYS A 82 11.03 -3.01 -12.90
N ASP A 83 10.36 -3.80 -12.05
CA ASP A 83 10.93 -4.35 -10.83
C ASP A 83 10.35 -5.74 -10.46
N ALA A 84 10.99 -6.41 -9.50
CA ALA A 84 10.60 -7.77 -9.11
C ALA A 84 9.23 -7.85 -8.42
N GLU A 85 8.78 -6.81 -7.72
CA GLU A 85 7.50 -6.77 -7.03
C GLU A 85 6.35 -6.59 -8.01
N THR A 86 6.50 -5.65 -8.95
CA THR A 86 5.53 -5.43 -10.04
C THR A 86 5.45 -6.68 -10.91
N PHE A 87 6.60 -7.30 -11.23
CA PHE A 87 6.61 -8.51 -12.04
C PHE A 87 5.96 -9.71 -11.33
N GLU A 88 6.21 -9.92 -10.03
CA GLU A 88 5.56 -10.98 -9.26
C GLU A 88 4.03 -10.78 -9.18
N PHE A 89 3.55 -9.53 -9.20
CA PHE A 89 2.13 -9.24 -9.31
C PHE A 89 1.58 -9.65 -10.69
N PHE A 90 2.28 -9.28 -11.77
CA PHE A 90 1.94 -9.69 -13.14
C PHE A 90 1.81 -11.21 -13.25
N GLU A 91 2.83 -11.96 -12.82
CA GLU A 91 2.82 -13.43 -12.84
C GLU A 91 1.66 -14.05 -12.03
N SER A 92 1.18 -13.34 -11.00
CA SER A 92 0.10 -13.83 -10.15
C SER A 92 -1.29 -13.57 -10.70
N PHE A 93 -1.48 -12.52 -11.51
CA PHE A 93 -2.80 -11.95 -11.75
C PHE A 93 -3.05 -11.40 -13.16
N VAL A 94 -2.05 -11.33 -14.03
CA VAL A 94 -2.18 -10.87 -15.42
C VAL A 94 -1.78 -12.01 -16.35
N ASN A 95 -2.57 -12.28 -17.39
CA ASN A 95 -2.24 -13.31 -18.36
C ASN A 95 -1.23 -12.75 -19.38
N LEU A 96 -0.21 -13.54 -19.72
CA LEU A 96 0.79 -13.13 -20.70
C LEU A 96 0.22 -12.98 -22.12
N ASP A 97 -0.79 -13.76 -22.47
CA ASP A 97 -1.29 -13.86 -23.85
C ASP A 97 -2.15 -12.66 -24.29
N ASP A 98 -2.98 -12.15 -23.37
CA ASP A 98 -3.91 -11.04 -23.63
C ASP A 98 -3.66 -9.81 -22.76
N GLU A 99 -2.72 -9.87 -21.82
CA GLU A 99 -2.40 -8.81 -20.85
C GLU A 99 -3.60 -8.34 -20.01
N GLU A 100 -4.64 -9.17 -19.91
CA GLU A 100 -5.79 -8.94 -19.05
C GLU A 100 -5.61 -9.61 -17.70
N PHE A 101 -6.41 -9.20 -16.71
CA PHE A 101 -6.42 -9.93 -15.44
C PHE A 101 -6.90 -11.37 -15.60
N THR A 102 -6.34 -12.27 -14.79
CA THR A 102 -6.80 -13.66 -14.64
C THR A 102 -8.28 -13.71 -14.30
N ASN A 103 -8.99 -14.74 -14.79
CA ASN A 103 -10.42 -14.94 -14.50
C ASN A 103 -10.69 -15.01 -12.99
N GLU A 104 -9.79 -15.61 -12.20
CA GLU A 104 -9.94 -15.68 -10.75
C GLU A 104 -9.91 -14.30 -10.08
N LEU A 105 -9.09 -13.36 -10.59
CA LEU A 105 -9.09 -11.99 -10.11
C LEU A 105 -10.34 -11.25 -10.60
N ILE A 106 -10.73 -11.42 -11.86
CA ILE A 106 -11.96 -10.82 -12.41
C ILE A 106 -13.19 -11.27 -11.61
N ASP A 107 -13.39 -12.56 -11.39
CA ASP A 107 -14.50 -13.11 -10.61
C ASP A 107 -14.56 -12.50 -9.20
N PHE A 108 -13.39 -12.31 -8.57
CA PHE A 108 -13.30 -11.62 -7.29
C PHE A 108 -13.72 -10.16 -7.41
N LEU A 109 -13.20 -9.41 -8.40
CA LEU A 109 -13.50 -7.98 -8.57
C LEU A 109 -14.95 -7.71 -9.04
N GLU A 110 -15.51 -8.55 -9.90
CA GLU A 110 -16.90 -8.44 -10.36
C GLU A 110 -17.90 -8.66 -9.23
N SER A 111 -17.57 -9.56 -8.29
CA SER A 111 -18.33 -9.72 -7.04
C SER A 111 -18.31 -8.46 -6.16
N GLU A 112 -17.42 -7.50 -6.47
CA GLU A 112 -17.22 -6.25 -5.76
C GLU A 112 -17.83 -5.02 -6.48
N PHE A 113 -18.39 -5.20 -7.69
CA PHE A 113 -19.04 -4.23 -8.60
C PHE A 113 -18.15 -3.17 -9.27
N VAL A 114 -18.27 -3.06 -10.61
CA VAL A 114 -17.65 -2.07 -11.54
C VAL A 114 -16.13 -2.14 -11.65
N PHE A 115 -15.70 -2.82 -12.72
CA PHE A 115 -14.34 -2.84 -13.24
C PHE A 115 -13.97 -1.50 -13.90
N SER A 116 -12.82 -0.92 -13.57
CA SER A 116 -12.34 0.36 -14.10
C SER A 116 -11.00 0.22 -14.83
N GLY A 117 -10.87 -0.84 -15.64
CA GLY A 117 -9.65 -1.14 -16.40
C GLY A 117 -8.59 -1.89 -15.58
N ASN A 118 -7.32 -1.79 -15.98
CA ASN A 118 -6.22 -2.62 -15.46
C ASN A 118 -5.28 -1.88 -14.50
N ASN A 119 -5.62 -0.66 -14.07
CA ASN A 119 -4.78 0.10 -13.14
C ASN A 119 -4.69 -0.59 -11.77
N VAL A 120 -3.48 -0.62 -11.21
CA VAL A 120 -3.15 -1.33 -9.96
C VAL A 120 -2.48 -0.39 -8.97
N LEU A 121 -2.85 -0.52 -7.70
CA LEU A 121 -2.13 0.09 -6.58
C LEU A 121 -1.52 -1.01 -5.71
N ILE A 122 -0.20 -1.17 -5.74
CA ILE A 122 0.51 -2.09 -4.86
C ILE A 122 0.96 -1.31 -3.63
N ILE A 123 0.50 -1.73 -2.45
CA ILE A 123 1.12 -1.34 -1.20
C ILE A 123 2.34 -2.25 -1.00
N ASP A 124 3.50 -1.80 -1.48
CA ASP A 124 4.75 -2.57 -1.40
C ASP A 124 5.15 -2.78 0.06
N ARG A 125 5.13 -1.72 0.87
CA ARG A 125 5.50 -1.81 2.29
C ARG A 125 4.89 -0.70 3.12
N ILE A 126 4.56 -1.06 4.35
CA ILE A 126 4.22 -0.11 5.41
C ILE A 126 4.84 -0.64 6.71
N GLY A 127 5.43 0.26 7.47
CA GLY A 127 5.80 -0.05 8.84
C GLY A 127 5.28 1.00 9.78
N ILE A 128 5.23 0.63 11.06
CA ILE A 128 5.08 1.53 12.20
C ILE A 128 6.17 1.16 13.20
N ARG A 129 6.79 2.16 13.83
CA ARG A 129 7.82 1.97 14.86
C ARG A 129 7.25 1.16 16.03
N PRO A 130 8.03 0.24 16.65
CA PRO A 130 7.51 -0.68 17.66
C PRO A 130 6.72 -0.02 18.80
N GLU A 131 7.15 1.16 19.24
CA GLU A 131 6.55 1.92 20.35
C GLU A 131 5.13 2.41 20.05
N TYR A 132 4.80 2.55 18.76
CA TYR A 132 3.52 3.05 18.26
C TYR A 132 2.58 1.92 17.78
N ARG A 133 2.98 0.65 17.92
CA ARG A 133 2.16 -0.51 17.52
C ARG A 133 1.06 -0.81 18.54
N GLY A 134 0.12 -1.68 18.18
CA GLY A 134 -0.94 -2.16 19.07
C GLY A 134 -2.23 -1.33 19.09
N ASN A 135 -2.27 -0.20 18.36
CA ASN A 135 -3.43 0.72 18.30
C ASN A 135 -4.09 0.77 16.92
N ASN A 136 -3.95 -0.27 16.10
CA ASN A 136 -4.44 -0.33 14.72
C ASN A 136 -3.92 0.78 13.77
N LEU A 137 -2.91 1.57 14.17
CA LEU A 137 -2.40 2.70 13.38
C LEU A 137 -2.05 2.32 11.94
N GLY A 138 -1.39 1.18 11.73
CA GLY A 138 -1.07 0.69 10.38
C GLY A 138 -2.31 0.51 9.50
N LEU A 139 -3.40 -0.06 10.02
CA LEU A 139 -4.66 -0.19 9.26
C LEU A 139 -5.34 1.15 9.02
N ILE A 140 -5.25 2.09 9.98
CA ILE A 140 -5.82 3.43 9.83
C ILE A 140 -5.07 4.20 8.74
N VAL A 141 -3.74 4.12 8.73
CA VAL A 141 -2.90 4.71 7.67
C VAL A 141 -3.23 4.06 6.32
N LEU A 142 -3.22 2.73 6.23
CA LEU A 142 -3.57 2.02 4.99
C LEU A 142 -4.95 2.41 4.47
N ARG A 143 -5.96 2.47 5.34
CA ARG A 143 -7.30 2.90 4.96
C ARG A 143 -7.29 4.29 4.35
N ASN A 144 -6.58 5.25 4.97
CA ASN A 144 -6.46 6.61 4.46
C ASN A 144 -5.72 6.68 3.12
N LEU A 145 -4.64 5.90 2.96
CA LEU A 145 -3.90 5.80 1.71
C LEU A 145 -4.79 5.24 0.59
N ILE A 146 -5.45 4.11 0.81
CA ILE A 146 -6.34 3.50 -0.18
C ILE A 146 -7.44 4.48 -0.57
N GLN A 147 -8.12 5.12 0.39
CA GLN A 147 -9.18 6.09 0.07
C GLN A 147 -8.71 7.28 -0.80
N ARG A 148 -7.43 7.67 -0.71
CA ARG A 148 -6.88 8.80 -1.45
C ARG A 148 -6.35 8.40 -2.83
N PHE A 149 -5.73 7.22 -2.93
CA PHE A 149 -4.96 6.81 -4.12
C PHE A 149 -5.61 5.70 -4.93
N SER A 150 -6.73 5.11 -4.48
CA SER A 150 -7.39 4.03 -5.22
C SER A 150 -8.42 4.49 -6.26
N LYS A 151 -8.56 5.80 -6.49
CA LYS A 151 -9.50 6.30 -7.50
C LYS A 151 -8.96 5.97 -8.89
N GLY A 152 -9.77 5.29 -9.70
CA GLY A 152 -9.35 4.84 -11.04
C GLY A 152 -8.46 3.59 -11.03
N VAL A 153 -8.25 2.98 -9.85
CA VAL A 153 -7.54 1.71 -9.68
C VAL A 153 -8.59 0.61 -9.55
N SER A 154 -8.41 -0.52 -10.24
CA SER A 154 -9.33 -1.66 -10.14
C SER A 154 -9.02 -2.55 -8.94
N VAL A 155 -7.73 -2.75 -8.64
CA VAL A 155 -7.28 -3.61 -7.55
C VAL A 155 -6.18 -2.97 -6.73
N VAL A 156 -6.32 -3.05 -5.42
CA VAL A 156 -5.23 -2.77 -4.48
C VAL A 156 -4.62 -4.10 -4.04
N ALA A 157 -3.31 -4.22 -4.14
CA ALA A 157 -2.56 -5.41 -3.72
C ALA A 157 -1.63 -5.11 -2.56
N ILE A 158 -1.43 -6.08 -1.67
CA ILE A 158 -0.43 -6.00 -0.59
C ILE A 158 0.17 -7.37 -0.34
N LYS A 159 1.50 -7.47 -0.34
CA LYS A 159 2.21 -8.69 0.04
C LYS A 159 2.58 -8.61 1.51
N PRO A 160 2.11 -9.53 2.39
CA PRO A 160 2.46 -9.49 3.80
C PRO A 160 3.96 -9.81 4.01
N ALA A 161 4.76 -8.75 4.13
CA ALA A 161 6.18 -8.81 4.41
C ALA A 161 6.48 -8.04 5.69
N PRO A 162 6.62 -8.72 6.85
CA PRO A 162 6.95 -8.07 8.11
C PRO A 162 8.21 -7.21 7.98
N PHE A 163 8.08 -5.94 8.32
CA PHE A 163 9.19 -4.99 8.33
C PHE A 163 9.49 -4.53 9.76
N THR A 164 10.77 -4.58 10.14
CA THR A 164 11.24 -4.08 11.42
C THR A 164 11.98 -2.76 11.20
N PHE A 165 11.42 -1.68 11.73
CA PHE A 165 12.12 -0.40 11.75
C PHE A 165 13.17 -0.39 12.85
N ALA A 166 14.41 -0.12 12.47
CA ALA A 166 15.38 0.48 13.34
C ALA A 166 15.35 2.01 13.10
N SER A 167 15.72 2.80 14.11
CA SER A 167 15.85 4.26 14.00
C SER A 167 16.90 4.69 12.95
N SER A 168 17.78 3.78 12.51
CA SER A 168 18.68 3.99 11.39
C SER A 168 18.00 3.94 10.02
N HIS A 169 16.84 3.29 9.90
CA HIS A 169 16.17 3.03 8.61
C HIS A 169 15.27 4.16 8.13
N ILE A 170 14.90 5.12 8.98
CA ILE A 170 14.03 6.23 8.56
C ILE A 170 14.60 7.55 9.05
N LYS A 171 14.78 8.47 8.11
CA LYS A 171 15.12 9.88 8.33
C LYS A 171 14.26 10.73 7.41
N GLN A 172 14.20 12.03 7.69
CA GLN A 172 13.38 12.99 6.94
C GLN A 172 13.52 12.89 5.41
N ASN A 173 14.74 12.64 4.92
CA ASN A 173 15.06 12.63 3.48
C ASN A 173 15.60 11.28 3.01
N TYR A 174 15.39 10.22 3.79
CA TYR A 174 15.94 8.90 3.48
C TYR A 174 15.16 7.79 4.19
N ILE A 175 14.65 6.86 3.40
CA ILE A 175 14.04 5.64 3.90
C ILE A 175 14.87 4.46 3.39
N ASP A 176 15.49 3.73 4.31
CA ASP A 176 16.14 2.47 4.01
C ASP A 176 15.11 1.36 4.01
N TRP A 177 14.72 0.95 2.82
CA TRP A 177 13.81 -0.15 2.59
C TRP A 177 14.47 -1.52 2.59
N GLN A 178 15.69 -1.65 3.12
CA GLN A 178 16.45 -2.91 3.21
C GLN A 178 15.52 -4.10 3.44
N ARG A 179 15.47 -5.00 2.43
CA ARG A 179 14.58 -6.16 2.48
C ARG A 179 15.07 -7.10 3.56
N SER A 180 14.27 -7.28 4.60
CA SER A 180 14.41 -8.50 5.38
C SER A 180 13.96 -9.66 4.48
N GLU A 181 14.80 -10.69 4.33
CA GLU A 181 14.44 -11.95 3.67
C GLU A 181 13.45 -12.74 4.55
N THR A 182 12.32 -12.13 4.89
CA THR A 182 11.29 -12.81 5.68
C THR A 182 10.58 -13.79 4.75
N LYS A 183 10.67 -15.09 5.09
CA LYS A 183 9.99 -16.15 4.33
C LYS A 183 8.48 -15.89 4.27
N LYS A 184 7.89 -16.06 3.09
CA LYS A 184 6.45 -15.89 2.78
C LYS A 184 5.51 -16.62 3.74
N ASP A 185 5.97 -17.73 4.34
CA ASP A 185 5.19 -18.57 5.27
C ASP A 185 5.60 -18.43 6.74
N SER A 186 6.29 -17.34 7.10
CA SER A 186 6.58 -17.05 8.51
C SER A 186 5.30 -16.82 9.32
N ILE A 187 5.35 -17.11 10.62
CA ILE A 187 4.23 -16.87 11.52
C ILE A 187 3.86 -15.38 11.51
N GLU A 188 4.85 -14.51 11.37
CA GLU A 188 4.72 -13.06 11.29
C GLU A 188 3.99 -12.64 10.01
N ALA A 189 4.35 -13.19 8.85
CA ALA A 189 3.66 -12.92 7.58
C ALA A 189 2.20 -13.38 7.62
N ILE A 190 1.93 -14.56 8.21
CA ILE A 190 0.56 -15.07 8.39
C ILE A 190 -0.26 -14.16 9.31
N LYS A 191 0.32 -13.72 10.45
CA LYS A 191 -0.34 -12.78 11.37
C LYS A 191 -0.60 -11.43 10.70
N LEU A 192 0.35 -10.95 9.91
CA LEU A 192 0.23 -9.70 9.17
C LEU A 192 -0.84 -9.79 8.08
N GLY A 193 -0.93 -10.92 7.38
CA GLY A 193 -2.01 -11.17 6.44
C GLY A 193 -3.39 -11.14 7.10
N LYS A 194 -3.56 -11.83 8.23
CA LYS A 194 -4.80 -11.76 9.04
C LYS A 194 -5.10 -10.34 9.54
N TYR A 195 -4.07 -9.56 9.81
CA TYR A 195 -4.22 -8.17 10.21
C TYR A 195 -4.76 -7.32 9.06
N TYR A 196 -4.23 -7.46 7.84
CA TYR A 196 -4.73 -6.75 6.65
C TYR A 196 -6.13 -7.18 6.21
N GLN A 197 -6.51 -8.44 6.43
CA GLN A 197 -7.88 -8.92 6.19
C GLN A 197 -8.95 -8.12 6.96
N LYS A 198 -8.61 -7.49 8.09
CA LYS A 198 -9.54 -6.59 8.82
C LYS A 198 -9.97 -5.37 8.01
N LEU A 199 -9.20 -4.98 6.99
CA LEU A 199 -9.51 -3.88 6.07
C LEU A 199 -10.22 -4.37 4.80
N GLY A 200 -10.48 -5.67 4.67
CA GLY A 200 -11.18 -6.27 3.52
C GLY A 200 -10.27 -6.90 2.47
N PHE A 201 -8.95 -6.93 2.68
CA PHE A 201 -8.04 -7.68 1.81
C PHE A 201 -8.35 -9.17 1.84
N ASN A 202 -8.29 -9.83 0.68
CA ASN A 202 -8.54 -11.26 0.53
C ASN A 202 -7.38 -11.95 -0.17
N LYS A 203 -7.12 -13.21 0.19
CA LYS A 203 -6.15 -14.03 -0.53
C LYS A 203 -6.85 -14.68 -1.71
N ILE A 204 -6.38 -14.42 -2.91
CA ILE A 204 -6.77 -15.16 -4.11
C ILE A 204 -5.65 -16.16 -4.40
N ASN A 205 -6.02 -17.33 -4.90
CA ASN A 205 -5.12 -18.37 -5.39
C ASN A 205 -3.93 -18.68 -4.43
N LYS A 206 -2.76 -19.04 -4.99
CA LYS A 206 -1.51 -19.30 -4.23
C LYS A 206 -0.56 -18.09 -4.20
N SER A 207 -1.03 -16.92 -4.64
CA SER A 207 -0.24 -15.69 -4.72
C SER A 207 0.31 -15.29 -3.35
N ALA A 208 1.41 -14.55 -3.38
CA ALA A 208 1.95 -13.89 -2.20
C ALA A 208 1.13 -12.67 -1.77
N TYR A 209 0.31 -12.15 -2.67
CA TYR A 209 -0.49 -10.96 -2.45
C TYR A 209 -1.84 -11.30 -1.80
N LEU A 210 -2.30 -10.36 -0.99
CA LEU A 210 -3.70 -10.16 -0.69
C LEU A 210 -4.19 -9.01 -1.57
N VAL A 211 -5.44 -9.09 -2.03
CA VAL A 211 -6.03 -8.10 -2.91
C VAL A 211 -7.34 -7.55 -2.37
N LEU A 212 -7.71 -6.36 -2.81
CA LEU A 212 -8.88 -5.62 -2.40
C LEU A 212 -9.45 -4.90 -3.62
N GLY A 213 -10.74 -5.15 -3.92
CA GLY A 213 -11.48 -4.36 -4.91
C GLY A 213 -11.78 -2.96 -4.37
N THR A 214 -11.68 -1.95 -5.22
CA THR A 214 -11.80 -0.52 -4.82
C THR A 214 -13.23 0.00 -4.78
N ALA A 215 -14.17 -0.76 -5.32
CA ALA A 215 -15.57 -0.36 -5.40
C ALA A 215 -16.32 -0.48 -4.07
N LYS A 216 -15.86 -1.32 -3.14
CA LYS A 216 -16.47 -1.44 -1.81
C LYS A 216 -16.00 -0.36 -0.86
N LYS A 217 -16.93 0.10 -0.03
CA LYS A 217 -16.63 0.96 1.11
C LYS A 217 -15.75 0.20 2.10
N LEU A 218 -14.55 0.71 2.34
CA LEU A 218 -13.64 0.12 3.32
C LEU A 218 -14.26 0.07 4.72
N PRO A 219 -14.03 -1.02 5.48
CA PRO A 219 -14.45 -1.12 6.87
C PRO A 219 -13.98 0.09 7.68
N ILE A 220 -14.80 0.49 8.65
CA ILE A 220 -14.33 1.40 9.71
C ILE A 220 -13.49 0.55 10.64
N ILE A 221 -12.22 0.90 10.78
CA ILE A 221 -11.32 0.17 11.68
C ILE A 221 -11.63 0.63 13.11
N PRO A 222 -12.12 -0.27 13.98
CA PRO A 222 -12.42 0.09 15.35
C PRO A 222 -11.13 0.50 16.06
N GLN A 223 -11.26 1.56 16.85
CA GLN A 223 -10.24 2.00 17.77
C GLN A 223 -9.95 0.88 18.76
N ALA A 224 -8.68 0.59 19.04
CA ALA A 224 -8.35 -0.25 20.18
C ALA A 224 -8.76 0.53 21.44
N VAL A 225 -9.87 0.11 22.06
CA VAL A 225 -10.27 0.59 23.38
C VAL A 225 -9.45 -0.25 24.37
N TYR A 226 -8.47 0.38 25.02
CA TYR A 226 -7.83 -0.18 26.21
C TYR A 226 -8.58 0.30 27.45
#